data_AF-A0A950VZA5-F1
#
_entry.id   AF-A0A950VZA5-F1
#
_cell.length_a   1.000
_cell.length_b   1.000
_cell.length_c   1.000
_cell.angle_alpha   90.00
_cell.angle_beta   90.00
_cell.angle_gamma   90.00
#
_symmetry.space_group_name_H-M   'P 1'
#
loop_
_entity.id
_entity.type
_entity.pdbx_description
1 polymer ?
#
loop_
_entity_poly.entity_id
_entity_poly.type
_entity_poly.pdbx_seq_one_letter_code
_entity_poly.pdbx_strand_id
1 'polypeptide(L)'
;MALPPASSVVMKAIDATTFTEMEGFVKDLEGRPIERLLKDLPDLASLPATKVSLVSYVITAKYRQADPPTRTMIKESMQATLHRMSIDERRDRVAQMLERLR
;
A
#
# COMPACT_ATOMS: atom_id res chain seq x y z
N MET A 1 -19.53 14.66 8.03
CA MET A 1 -18.96 13.51 7.30
C MET A 1 -17.88 12.90 8.18
N ALA A 2 -18.10 11.71 8.73
CA ALA A 2 -17.10 11.02 9.54
C ALA A 2 -16.18 10.22 8.61
N LEU A 3 -14.86 10.45 8.70
CA LEU A 3 -13.85 9.63 8.03
C LEU A 3 -13.96 8.18 8.55
N PRO A 4 -13.84 7.15 7.69
CA PRO A 4 -13.77 5.78 8.18
C PRO A 4 -12.60 5.64 9.16
N PRO A 5 -12.71 4.81 10.21
CA PRO A 5 -11.61 4.62 11.15
C PRO A 5 -10.39 4.14 10.36
N ALA A 6 -9.34 4.96 10.34
CA ALA A 6 -8.09 4.60 9.67
C ALA A 6 -7.63 3.23 10.19
N SER A 7 -7.33 2.31 9.28
CA SER A 7 -6.79 0.98 9.62
C SER A 7 -5.62 1.15 10.59
N SER A 8 -5.52 0.31 11.63
CA SER A 8 -4.50 0.47 12.69
C SER A 8 -3.06 0.62 12.16
N VAL A 9 -2.76 0.07 10.98
CA VAL A 9 -1.45 0.27 10.32
C VAL A 9 -1.29 1.65 9.71
N VAL A 10 -2.35 2.26 9.18
CA VAL A 10 -2.31 3.65 8.72
C VAL A 10 -2.04 4.59 9.89
N MET A 11 -2.64 4.33 11.06
CA MET A 11 -2.34 5.10 12.28
C MET A 11 -0.89 4.94 12.73
N LYS A 12 -0.39 3.71 12.85
CA LYS A 12 1.03 3.47 13.17
C LYS A 12 1.98 4.07 12.14
N ALA A 13 1.59 4.04 10.86
CA ALA A 13 2.35 4.66 9.80
C ALA A 13 2.41 6.17 9.98
N ILE A 14 1.35 6.84 10.40
CA ILE A 14 1.36 8.29 10.65
C ILE A 14 2.34 8.61 11.78
N ASP A 15 2.30 7.85 12.88
CA ASP A 15 3.11 8.10 14.08
C ASP A 15 4.60 7.76 13.94
N ALA A 16 4.98 6.90 12.97
CA ALA A 16 6.37 6.49 12.79
C ALA A 16 7.26 7.66 12.34
N THR A 17 8.09 8.17 13.24
CA THR A 17 9.03 9.28 12.99
C THR A 17 10.49 8.88 13.22
N THR A 18 10.71 7.78 13.93
CA THR A 18 12.04 7.22 14.23
C THR A 18 12.34 5.99 13.38
N PHE A 19 13.62 5.61 13.30
CA PHE A 19 14.06 4.42 12.57
C PHE A 19 13.38 3.14 13.06
N THR A 20 13.28 2.95 14.38
CA THR A 20 12.65 1.78 15.00
C THR A 20 11.16 1.67 14.67
N GLU A 21 10.45 2.80 14.65
CA GLU A 21 9.03 2.82 14.28
C GLU A 21 8.83 2.55 12.79
N MET A 22 9.74 3.04 11.93
CA MET A 22 9.73 2.74 10.51
C MET A 22 10.00 1.25 10.25
N GLU A 23 10.92 0.63 11.00
CA GLU A 23 11.14 -0.83 10.95
C GLU A 23 9.88 -1.59 11.41
N GLY A 24 9.25 -1.16 12.50
CA GLY A 24 7.99 -1.71 13.00
C GLY A 24 6.86 -1.60 11.97
N PHE A 25 6.76 -0.47 11.28
CA PHE A 25 5.80 -0.26 10.20
C PHE A 25 6.03 -1.22 9.03
N VAL A 26 7.28 -1.43 8.60
CA VAL A 26 7.61 -2.40 7.54
C VAL A 26 7.23 -3.81 7.97
N LYS A 27 7.59 -4.23 9.19
CA LYS A 27 7.21 -5.55 9.73
C LYS A 27 5.69 -5.74 9.77
N ASP A 28 4.96 -4.71 10.15
CA ASP A 28 3.49 -4.73 10.16
C ASP A 28 2.90 -4.85 8.75
N LEU A 29 3.51 -4.21 7.74
CA LEU A 29 3.11 -4.39 6.34
C LEU A 29 3.41 -5.81 5.85
N GLU A 30 4.60 -6.33 6.15
CA GLU A 30 5.05 -7.67 5.74
C GLU A 30 4.20 -8.78 6.36
N GLY A 31 3.80 -8.62 7.63
CA GLY A 31 2.94 -9.58 8.33
C GLY A 31 1.49 -9.59 7.84
N ARG A 32 1.05 -8.61 7.04
CA ARG A 32 -0.34 -8.54 6.57
C ARG A 32 -0.60 -9.41 5.32
N PRO A 33 -1.80 -10.01 5.23
CA PRO A 33 -2.28 -10.59 3.98
C PRO A 33 -2.33 -9.52 2.88
N ILE A 34 -1.97 -9.91 1.66
CA ILE A 34 -1.88 -8.98 0.54
C ILE A 34 -3.23 -8.33 0.21
N GLU A 35 -4.35 -9.03 0.38
CA GLU A 35 -5.68 -8.47 0.11
C GLU A 35 -6.01 -7.30 1.04
N ARG A 36 -5.57 -7.38 2.31
CA ARG A 36 -5.75 -6.28 3.27
C ARG A 36 -4.88 -5.08 2.92
N LEU A 37 -3.64 -5.30 2.49
CA LEU A 37 -2.77 -4.21 2.02
C LEU A 37 -3.35 -3.49 0.81
N LEU A 38 -3.90 -4.26 -0.14
CA LEU A 38 -4.51 -3.71 -1.34
C LEU A 38 -5.80 -2.94 -1.02
N LYS A 39 -6.59 -3.41 -0.05
CA LYS A 39 -7.77 -2.69 0.44
C LYS A 39 -7.41 -1.35 1.08
N ASP A 40 -6.34 -1.32 1.89
CA ASP A 40 -5.87 -0.12 2.60
C ASP A 40 -5.00 0.79 1.69
N LEU A 41 -4.75 0.39 0.43
CA LEU A 41 -3.84 1.07 -0.49
C LEU A 41 -4.16 2.56 -0.74
N PRO A 42 -5.43 3.00 -0.88
CA PRO A 42 -5.74 4.41 -1.02
C PRO A 42 -5.28 5.26 0.16
N ASP A 43 -5.42 4.72 1.38
CA ASP A 43 -5.02 5.39 2.61
C ASP A 43 -3.49 5.36 2.74
N LEU A 44 -2.85 4.23 2.43
CA LEU A 44 -1.40 4.10 2.41
C LEU A 44 -0.73 5.03 1.38
N ALA A 45 -1.38 5.30 0.26
CA ALA A 45 -0.90 6.24 -0.75
C ALA A 45 -0.96 7.71 -0.30
N SER A 46 -1.75 8.03 0.74
CA SER A 46 -1.81 9.37 1.34
C SER A 46 -0.66 9.68 2.28
N LEU A 47 0.13 8.68 2.67
CA LEU A 47 1.26 8.83 3.58
C LEU A 47 2.40 9.68 2.95
N PRO A 48 3.35 10.18 3.76
CA PRO A 48 4.58 10.79 3.25
C PRO A 48 5.33 9.89 2.26
N ALA A 49 6.01 10.49 1.27
CA ALA A 49 6.64 9.77 0.15
C ALA A 49 7.59 8.63 0.58
N THR A 50 8.32 8.80 1.68
CA THR A 50 9.18 7.76 2.27
C THR A 50 8.38 6.50 2.64
N LYS A 51 7.23 6.66 3.29
CA LYS A 51 6.36 5.56 3.74
C LYS A 51 5.65 4.91 2.56
N VAL A 52 5.23 5.70 1.57
CA VAL A 52 4.69 5.21 0.29
C VAL A 52 5.73 4.34 -0.43
N SER A 53 7.00 4.71 -0.38
CA SER A 53 8.08 3.92 -0.98
C SER A 53 8.26 2.56 -0.29
N LEU A 54 8.12 2.50 1.03
CA LEU A 54 8.14 1.24 1.78
C LEU A 54 6.93 0.35 1.47
N VAL A 55 5.74 0.94 1.38
CA VAL A 55 4.53 0.20 0.94
C VAL A 55 4.76 -0.39 -0.45
N SER A 56 5.28 0.40 -1.39
CA SER A 56 5.62 -0.07 -2.74
C SER A 56 6.64 -1.22 -2.71
N TYR A 57 7.66 -1.13 -1.85
CA TYR A 57 8.65 -2.19 -1.67
C TYR A 57 8.02 -3.50 -1.19
N VAL A 58 7.17 -3.44 -0.15
CA VAL A 58 6.51 -4.64 0.40
C VAL A 58 5.54 -5.27 -0.59
N ILE A 59 4.74 -4.46 -1.31
CA ILE A 59 3.84 -4.97 -2.37
C ILE A 59 4.65 -5.65 -3.47
N THR A 60 5.76 -5.06 -3.89
CA THR A 60 6.64 -5.65 -4.91
C THR A 60 7.25 -6.96 -4.44
N ALA A 61 7.72 -7.02 -3.19
CA ALA A 61 8.26 -8.24 -2.59
C ALA A 61 7.23 -9.37 -2.56
N LYS A 62 6.01 -9.07 -2.08
CA LYS A 62 4.89 -10.03 -2.06
C LYS A 62 4.49 -10.48 -3.46
N TYR A 63 4.44 -9.55 -4.43
CA TYR A 63 4.16 -9.89 -5.82
C TYR A 63 5.21 -10.82 -6.43
N ARG A 64 6.51 -10.61 -6.14
CA ARG A 64 7.59 -11.49 -6.63
C ARG A 64 7.49 -12.90 -6.06
N GLN A 65 7.08 -13.04 -4.80
CA GLN A 65 6.92 -14.33 -4.14
C GLN A 65 5.58 -15.02 -4.44
N ALA A 66 4.59 -14.26 -4.93
CA ALA A 66 3.27 -14.76 -5.26
C ALA A 66 3.28 -15.70 -6.47
N ASP A 67 2.36 -16.66 -6.44
CA ASP A 67 2.04 -17.54 -7.55
C ASP A 67 1.27 -16.78 -8.66
N PRO A 68 1.22 -17.30 -9.90
CA PRO A 68 0.62 -16.61 -11.04
C PRO A 68 -0.80 -16.06 -10.83
N PRO A 69 -1.79 -16.81 -10.26
CA PRO A 69 -3.12 -16.26 -10.07
C PRO A 69 -3.14 -15.14 -9.00
N THR A 70 -2.34 -15.25 -7.95
CA THR A 70 -2.19 -14.19 -6.95
C THR A 70 -1.56 -12.93 -7.56
N ARG A 71 -0.58 -13.07 -8.46
CA ARG A 71 0.00 -11.94 -9.20
C ARG A 71 -1.04 -11.21 -10.05
N THR A 72 -1.90 -11.96 -10.73
CA THR A 72 -3.01 -11.40 -11.50
C THR A 72 -3.98 -10.65 -10.59
N MET A 73 -4.39 -11.27 -9.47
CA MET A 73 -5.26 -10.65 -8.48
C MET A 73 -4.69 -9.33 -7.93
N ILE A 74 -3.39 -9.28 -7.63
CA ILE A 74 -2.72 -8.05 -7.18
C ILE A 74 -2.86 -6.94 -8.24
N LYS A 75 -2.53 -7.25 -9.50
CA LYS A 75 -2.61 -6.28 -10.60
C LYS A 75 -4.03 -5.77 -10.82
N GLU A 76 -5.00 -6.68 -10.88
CA GLU A 76 -6.42 -6.35 -11.05
C GLU A 76 -6.94 -5.48 -9.89
N SER A 77 -6.57 -5.81 -8.65
CA SER A 77 -6.99 -5.05 -7.47
C SER A 77 -6.41 -3.63 -7.46
N MET A 78 -5.15 -3.46 -7.86
CA MET A 78 -4.53 -2.13 -8.00
C MET A 78 -5.17 -1.33 -9.14
N GLN A 79 -5.46 -1.95 -10.28
CA GLN A 79 -6.18 -1.31 -11.38
C GLN A 79 -7.60 -0.89 -10.98
N ALA A 80 -8.33 -1.76 -10.29
CA ALA A 80 -9.66 -1.46 -9.78
C ALA A 80 -9.63 -0.30 -8.77
N THR A 81 -8.59 -0.26 -7.93
CA THR A 81 -8.36 0.85 -7.01
C THR A 81 -8.14 2.16 -7.75
N LEU A 82 -7.26 2.19 -8.77
CA LEU A 82 -7.02 3.37 -9.60
C LEU A 82 -8.30 3.89 -10.29
N HIS A 83 -9.15 3.00 -10.79
CA HIS A 83 -10.39 3.38 -11.44
C HIS A 83 -11.40 4.04 -10.48
N ARG A 84 -11.34 3.69 -9.20
CA ARG A 84 -12.23 4.24 -8.15
C ARG A 84 -11.71 5.52 -7.52
N MET A 85 -10.42 5.84 -7.70
CA MET A 85 -9.81 7.04 -7.15
C MET A 85 -10.03 8.25 -8.06
N SER A 86 -10.33 9.39 -7.44
CA SER A 86 -10.27 10.70 -8.10
C SER A 86 -8.87 10.94 -8.65
N ILE A 87 -8.77 11.76 -9.71
CA ILE A 87 -7.48 12.15 -10.29
C ILE A 87 -6.78 13.09 -9.31
N ASP A 88 -5.88 12.54 -8.50
CA ASP A 88 -5.10 13.24 -7.49
C ASP A 88 -3.71 12.59 -7.30
N GLU A 89 -2.85 13.21 -6.48
CA GLU A 89 -1.49 12.71 -6.21
C GLU A 89 -1.47 11.28 -5.63
N ARG A 90 -2.52 10.86 -4.91
CA ARG A 90 -2.60 9.51 -4.34
C ARG A 90 -2.80 8.49 -5.45
N ARG A 91 -3.66 8.80 -6.43
CA ARG A 91 -3.86 7.97 -7.62
C ARG A 91 -2.56 7.83 -8.40
N ASP A 92 -1.82 8.91 -8.60
CA ASP A 92 -0.52 8.86 -9.31
C ASP A 92 0.49 7.97 -8.60
N ARG A 93 0.55 8.04 -7.26
CA ARG A 93 1.41 7.16 -6.46
C ARG A 93 1.03 5.69 -6.63
N VAL A 94 -0.26 5.35 -6.60
CA VAL A 94 -0.73 3.97 -6.84
C VAL A 94 -0.41 3.52 -8.27
N ALA A 95 -0.51 4.41 -9.25
CA ALA A 95 -0.18 4.10 -10.64
C ALA A 95 1.31 3.77 -10.79
N GLN A 96 2.18 4.57 -10.18
CA GLN A 96 3.62 4.30 -10.13
C GLN A 96 3.94 2.96 -9.44
N MET A 97 3.22 2.59 -8.38
CA MET A 97 3.39 1.28 -7.76
C MET A 97 3.03 0.15 -8.72
N LEU A 98 1.93 0.28 -9.46
CA LEU A 98 1.48 -0.72 -10.44
C LEU A 98 2.48 -0.85 -11.60
N GLU A 99 3.05 0.26 -12.07
CA GLU A 99 4.07 0.24 -13.12
C GLU A 99 5.34 -0.53 -12.71
N ARG A 100 5.68 -0.52 -11.42
CA ARG A 100 6.82 -1.29 -10.88
C ARG A 100 6.57 -2.80 -10.82
N LEU A 101 5.33 -3.26 -10.99
CA LEU A 101 4.97 -4.69 -11.04
C LEU A 101 5.02 -5.28 -12.46
N ARG A 102 5.57 -4.52 -13.42
CA ARG A 102 5.77 -4.98 -14.81
C ARG A 102 6.90 -6.00 -14.89
#